data_AF-A0A286EKS5-F1
#
_entry.id   AF-A0A286EKS5-F1
#
_cell.length_a   1.000
_cell.length_b   1.000
_cell.length_c   1.000
_cell.angle_alpha   90.00
_cell.angle_beta   90.00
_cell.angle_gamma   90.00
#
_symmetry.space_group_name_H-M   'P 1'
#
loop_
_entity.id
_entity.type
_entity.pdbx_description
1 polymer ?
#
loop_
_entity_poly.entity_id
_entity_poly.type
_entity_poly.pdbx_seq_one_letter_code
_entity_poly.pdbx_strand_id
1 'polypeptide(L)'
;MGAPTKTGQRPEPAARRTGLPDIALLAWILAAGILVTLCVYVLRHMSRSAGGHGAHDSMSDSLFRGGASPTGATLLGTRLITSWQLNSVAVGVVAILATAYLTALLHHRRRHPDIRWPIRSIVAFYCGLAVVIFATCGSIAVYDAALFSAHMLGHLSLVMLAPALLVLGHPLKLASQAAAEPTASRIRAVVGGSVVSLLTSPPVALASYTAVIVGSHLTGVMNVIMEHTWAAQVEHLVYLLVGCQFFALILGDEPLRWQLSTPIRWVLLAVSMAVDTFTGVVLMMSTEPISMQAPTGVGALSDTKTGGSIMWFGGDAIMAAIMVALAISWLGQSGRSGRDRASWLEQARAQTLAERASIASSPERDAITTQTADIDDSDADRDAYNQWLADMAKRS
;
A
#
# COMPACT_ATOMS: atom_id res chain seq x y z
N MET A 1 -63.11 -38.28 -0.51
CA MET A 1 -62.04 -38.80 -1.38
C MET A 1 -61.41 -37.59 -2.06
N GLY A 2 -60.45 -36.95 -1.37
CA GLY A 2 -59.87 -35.66 -1.76
C GLY A 2 -58.69 -35.84 -2.71
N ALA A 3 -58.70 -35.10 -3.82
CA ALA A 3 -57.60 -35.05 -4.78
C ALA A 3 -56.42 -34.25 -4.20
N PRO A 4 -55.16 -34.67 -4.40
CA PRO A 4 -54.00 -33.96 -3.88
C PRO A 4 -53.72 -32.71 -4.72
N THR A 5 -53.66 -31.57 -4.03
CA THR A 5 -53.20 -30.26 -4.52
C THR A 5 -51.74 -30.35 -4.98
N LYS A 6 -51.49 -30.01 -6.24
CA LYS A 6 -50.14 -29.83 -6.81
C LYS A 6 -49.36 -28.81 -5.96
N THR A 7 -48.31 -29.30 -5.31
CA THR A 7 -47.31 -28.51 -4.61
C THR A 7 -46.62 -27.55 -5.59
N GLY A 8 -46.56 -26.28 -5.19
CA GLY A 8 -45.91 -25.22 -5.97
C GLY A 8 -44.44 -25.52 -6.20
N GLN A 9 -44.06 -25.66 -7.47
CA GLN A 9 -42.67 -25.53 -7.90
C GLN A 9 -42.19 -24.13 -7.51
N ARG A 10 -41.25 -24.07 -6.55
CA ARG A 10 -40.41 -22.88 -6.37
C ARG A 10 -39.70 -22.61 -7.71
N PRO A 11 -39.69 -21.37 -8.22
CA PRO A 11 -38.89 -21.05 -9.39
C PRO A 11 -37.42 -21.35 -9.07
N GLU A 12 -36.76 -22.13 -9.92
CA GLU A 12 -35.31 -22.32 -9.85
C GLU A 12 -34.63 -20.95 -9.83
N PRO A 13 -33.59 -20.74 -8.98
CA PRO A 13 -32.81 -19.52 -9.05
C PRO A 13 -32.14 -19.45 -10.43
N ALA A 14 -32.61 -18.54 -11.26
CA ALA A 14 -32.04 -18.25 -12.57
C ALA A 14 -30.51 -18.24 -12.47
N ALA A 15 -29.85 -19.08 -13.29
CA ALA A 15 -28.41 -19.19 -13.37
C ALA A 15 -27.78 -17.78 -13.38
N ARG A 16 -27.20 -17.37 -12.24
CA ARG A 16 -26.69 -16.02 -12.03
C ARG A 16 -25.52 -15.85 -13.00
N ARG A 17 -25.74 -15.10 -14.08
CA ARG A 17 -24.77 -14.90 -15.16
C ARG A 17 -23.38 -14.65 -14.59
N THR A 18 -22.48 -15.60 -14.78
CA THR A 18 -21.07 -15.59 -14.35
C THR A 18 -20.20 -14.69 -15.21
N GLY A 19 -20.80 -13.83 -16.03
CA GLY A 19 -20.11 -12.94 -16.96
C GLY A 19 -19.46 -11.74 -16.27
N LEU A 20 -18.35 -11.29 -16.85
CA LEU A 20 -17.73 -10.01 -16.54
C LEU A 20 -18.79 -8.89 -16.59
N PRO A 21 -18.73 -7.88 -15.72
CA PRO A 21 -19.53 -6.67 -15.89
C PRO A 21 -19.30 -6.06 -17.27
N ASP A 22 -20.36 -5.57 -17.93
CA ASP A 22 -20.21 -4.92 -19.25
C ASP A 22 -19.16 -3.79 -19.20
N ILE A 23 -19.13 -3.04 -18.10
CA ILE A 23 -18.10 -2.01 -17.83
C ILE A 23 -16.69 -2.62 -17.77
N ALA A 24 -16.52 -3.78 -17.14
CA ALA A 24 -15.24 -4.47 -17.07
C ALA A 24 -14.81 -5.00 -18.44
N LEU A 25 -15.76 -5.52 -19.23
CA LEU A 25 -15.51 -5.98 -20.59
C LEU A 25 -15.09 -4.82 -21.50
N LEU A 26 -15.79 -3.67 -21.43
CA LEU A 26 -15.39 -2.45 -22.12
C LEU A 26 -14.00 -1.97 -21.70
N ALA A 27 -13.68 -2.01 -20.40
CA ALA A 27 -12.36 -1.66 -19.90
C ALA A 27 -11.26 -2.57 -20.47
N TRP A 28 -11.49 -3.89 -20.51
CA TRP A 28 -10.55 -4.85 -21.12
C TRP A 28 -10.41 -4.67 -22.63
N ILE A 29 -11.49 -4.36 -23.36
CA ILE A 29 -11.43 -4.03 -24.79
C ILE A 29 -10.57 -2.78 -24.99
N LEU A 30 -10.76 -1.75 -24.15
CA LEU A 30 -9.96 -0.53 -24.21
C LEU A 30 -8.48 -0.79 -23.91
N ALA A 31 -8.17 -1.57 -22.87
CA ALA A 31 -6.79 -1.97 -22.56
C ALA A 31 -6.16 -2.80 -23.70
N ALA A 32 -6.90 -3.74 -24.29
CA ALA A 32 -6.44 -4.49 -25.45
C ALA A 32 -6.21 -3.58 -26.67
N GLY A 33 -7.10 -2.61 -26.91
CA GLY A 33 -6.94 -1.60 -27.96
C GLY A 33 -5.68 -0.75 -27.76
N ILE A 34 -5.40 -0.33 -26.52
CA ILE A 34 -4.15 0.38 -26.17
C ILE A 34 -2.94 -0.51 -26.46
N LEU A 35 -2.93 -1.76 -25.99
CA LEU A 35 -1.82 -2.71 -26.21
C LEU A 35 -1.58 -2.98 -27.69
N VAL A 36 -2.64 -3.18 -28.48
CA VAL A 36 -2.52 -3.36 -29.94
C VAL A 36 -1.97 -2.11 -30.60
N THR A 37 -2.44 -0.93 -30.20
CA THR A 37 -1.96 0.36 -30.74
C THR A 37 -0.47 0.57 -30.42
N LEU A 38 -0.04 0.27 -29.20
CA LEU A 38 1.36 0.32 -28.79
C LEU A 38 2.21 -0.69 -29.56
N CYS A 39 1.73 -1.91 -29.72
CA CYS A 39 2.41 -2.96 -30.50
C CYS A 39 2.61 -2.51 -31.97
N VAL A 40 1.56 -2.00 -32.61
CA VAL A 40 1.62 -1.46 -33.97
C VAL A 40 2.57 -0.27 -34.07
N TYR A 41 2.55 0.63 -33.09
CA TYR A 41 3.46 1.78 -33.02
C TYR A 41 4.93 1.32 -32.97
N VAL A 42 5.26 0.41 -32.06
CA VAL A 42 6.61 -0.16 -31.91
C VAL A 42 7.06 -0.86 -33.18
N LEU A 43 6.22 -1.74 -33.74
CA LEU A 43 6.53 -2.47 -34.98
C LEU A 43 6.76 -1.52 -36.17
N ARG A 44 5.95 -0.46 -36.30
CA ARG A 44 6.14 0.57 -37.35
C ARG A 44 7.41 1.37 -37.14
N HIS A 45 7.76 1.70 -35.90
CA HIS A 45 8.98 2.40 -35.59
C HIS A 45 10.21 1.54 -35.90
N MET A 46 10.22 0.29 -35.44
CA MET A 46 11.29 -0.68 -35.74
C MET A 46 11.47 -0.89 -37.25
N SER A 47 10.36 -1.03 -38.00
CA SER A 47 10.40 -1.18 -39.46
C SER A 47 10.99 0.04 -40.18
N ARG A 48 10.91 1.23 -39.59
CA ARG A 48 11.52 2.46 -40.14
C ARG A 48 12.98 2.61 -39.72
N SER A 49 13.35 2.11 -38.53
CA SER A 49 14.70 2.21 -37.96
C SER A 49 15.66 1.09 -38.39
N ALA A 50 15.16 -0.01 -38.97
CA ALA A 50 15.94 -1.18 -39.39
C ALA A 50 17.02 -0.93 -40.48
N GLY A 51 17.19 0.31 -40.95
CA GLY A 51 18.26 0.71 -41.89
C GLY A 51 19.56 1.20 -41.24
N GLY A 52 19.63 1.36 -39.91
CA GLY A 52 20.80 1.90 -39.18
C GLY A 52 21.53 0.86 -38.31
N HIS A 53 22.86 0.96 -38.20
CA HIS A 53 23.68 0.09 -37.35
C HIS A 53 23.39 0.34 -35.85
N GLY A 54 22.93 -0.70 -35.12
CA GLY A 54 22.67 -0.65 -33.66
C GLY A 54 21.30 -1.20 -33.26
N ALA A 55 20.99 -2.46 -33.58
CA ALA A 55 19.64 -3.02 -33.46
C ALA A 55 19.09 -3.08 -32.01
N HIS A 56 19.94 -3.30 -31.00
CA HIS A 56 19.50 -3.42 -29.60
C HIS A 56 19.14 -2.06 -28.96
N ASP A 57 19.97 -1.03 -29.15
CA ASP A 57 19.66 0.32 -28.64
C ASP A 57 18.51 0.98 -29.42
N SER A 58 18.42 0.71 -30.73
CA SER A 58 17.28 1.12 -31.55
C SER A 58 15.95 0.51 -31.07
N MET A 59 15.95 -0.74 -30.60
CA MET A 59 14.73 -1.40 -30.12
C MET A 59 14.32 -0.89 -28.73
N SER A 60 15.26 -0.76 -27.79
CA SER A 60 14.98 -0.25 -26.44
C SER A 60 14.50 1.21 -26.48
N ASP A 61 15.13 2.09 -27.27
CA ASP A 61 14.69 3.48 -27.40
C ASP A 61 13.29 3.58 -28.01
N SER A 62 12.95 2.71 -28.98
CA SER A 62 11.60 2.69 -29.56
C SER A 62 10.52 2.23 -28.57
N LEU A 63 10.85 1.31 -27.67
CA LEU A 63 9.95 0.77 -26.66
C LEU A 63 9.74 1.74 -25.48
N PHE A 64 10.80 2.40 -25.05
CA PHE A 64 10.85 3.10 -23.76
C PHE A 64 10.94 4.63 -23.87
N ARG A 65 11.41 5.16 -25.00
CA ARG A 65 11.64 6.61 -25.23
C ARG A 65 10.97 7.12 -26.52
N GLY A 66 9.83 6.54 -26.90
CA GLY A 66 9.12 6.91 -28.13
C GLY A 66 8.73 8.40 -28.15
N GLY A 67 9.23 9.17 -29.11
CA GLY A 67 8.92 10.60 -29.25
C GLY A 67 9.74 11.53 -28.35
N ALA A 68 10.78 11.04 -27.66
CA ALA A 68 11.67 11.89 -26.87
C ALA A 68 12.37 12.92 -27.77
N SER A 69 12.23 14.21 -27.44
CA SER A 69 12.94 15.28 -28.13
C SER A 69 14.36 15.43 -27.56
N PRO A 70 15.38 15.77 -28.38
CA PRO A 70 16.73 16.04 -27.89
C PRO A 70 16.70 17.13 -26.80
N THR A 71 17.28 16.83 -25.64
CA THR A 71 17.31 17.68 -24.44
C THR A 71 18.29 18.84 -24.61
N GLY A 72 17.97 19.79 -25.49
CA GLY A 72 18.80 20.98 -25.74
C GLY A 72 18.67 22.12 -24.71
N ALA A 73 17.78 22.03 -23.71
CA ALA A 73 17.54 23.13 -22.77
C ALA A 73 17.05 22.69 -21.37
N THR A 74 17.27 23.56 -20.38
CA THR A 74 17.00 23.39 -18.94
C THR A 74 15.56 23.01 -18.60
N LEU A 75 15.43 22.18 -17.56
CA LEU A 75 14.19 21.62 -17.02
C LEU A 75 13.50 22.66 -16.10
N LEU A 76 13.02 23.77 -16.67
CA LEU A 76 12.29 24.81 -15.93
C LEU A 76 11.03 25.28 -16.66
N GLY A 77 10.02 25.69 -15.87
CA GLY A 77 8.79 26.30 -16.36
C GLY A 77 7.81 25.30 -17.00
N THR A 78 7.23 25.66 -18.13
CA THR A 78 6.17 24.87 -18.80
C THR A 78 6.63 23.49 -19.26
N ARG A 79 7.95 23.30 -19.50
CA ARG A 79 8.54 22.02 -19.92
C ARG A 79 8.43 20.91 -18.86
N LEU A 80 8.24 21.26 -17.59
CA LEU A 80 7.90 20.29 -16.53
C LEU A 80 6.58 19.56 -16.78
N ILE A 81 5.66 20.19 -17.51
CA ILE A 81 4.30 19.67 -17.71
C ILE A 81 4.09 19.26 -19.17
N THR A 82 4.79 19.89 -20.12
CA THR A 82 4.60 19.67 -21.56
C THR A 82 5.55 18.64 -22.17
N SER A 83 6.67 18.33 -21.53
CA SER A 83 7.62 17.35 -22.05
C SER A 83 7.19 15.93 -21.66
N TRP A 84 6.91 15.10 -22.66
CA TRP A 84 6.52 13.70 -22.47
C TRP A 84 7.25 12.81 -23.47
N GLN A 85 7.55 11.60 -23.04
CA GLN A 85 8.00 10.49 -23.88
C GLN A 85 7.08 9.29 -23.68
N LEU A 86 6.95 8.46 -24.70
CA LEU A 86 6.13 7.26 -24.62
C LEU A 86 6.96 6.05 -24.20
N ASN A 87 6.75 5.59 -22.97
CA ASN A 87 7.19 4.28 -22.53
C ASN A 87 6.04 3.28 -22.72
N SER A 88 6.10 2.53 -23.83
CA SER A 88 5.03 1.62 -24.24
C SER A 88 4.82 0.50 -23.24
N VAL A 89 5.89 0.01 -22.62
CA VAL A 89 5.82 -1.07 -21.62
C VAL A 89 5.15 -0.57 -20.34
N ALA A 90 5.56 0.60 -19.83
CA ALA A 90 4.97 1.19 -18.64
C ALA A 90 3.48 1.48 -18.84
N VAL A 91 3.10 2.08 -19.98
CA VAL A 91 1.69 2.35 -20.32
C VAL A 91 0.90 1.05 -20.41
N GLY A 92 1.44 0.00 -21.05
CA GLY A 92 0.79 -1.30 -21.14
C GLY A 92 0.56 -1.95 -19.78
N VAL A 93 1.59 -1.97 -18.92
CA VAL A 93 1.49 -2.53 -17.55
C VAL A 93 0.49 -1.74 -16.72
N VAL A 94 0.55 -0.40 -16.74
CA VAL A 94 -0.38 0.46 -16.00
C VAL A 94 -1.82 0.26 -16.49
N ALA A 95 -2.05 0.15 -17.79
CA ALA A 95 -3.37 -0.13 -18.34
C ALA A 95 -3.91 -1.47 -17.81
N ILE A 96 -3.10 -2.53 -17.83
CA ILE A 96 -3.48 -3.85 -17.31
C ILE A 96 -3.79 -3.79 -15.81
N LEU A 97 -2.96 -3.12 -15.00
CA LEU A 97 -3.18 -2.99 -13.56
C LEU A 97 -4.42 -2.16 -13.25
N ALA A 98 -4.64 -1.05 -13.96
CA ALA A 98 -5.81 -0.20 -13.84
C ALA A 98 -7.10 -0.95 -14.14
N THR A 99 -7.12 -1.75 -15.21
CA THR A 99 -8.28 -2.55 -15.59
C THR A 99 -8.48 -3.72 -14.64
N ALA A 100 -7.42 -4.42 -14.25
CA ALA A 100 -7.49 -5.50 -13.27
C ALA A 100 -8.11 -5.02 -11.96
N TYR A 101 -7.64 -3.88 -11.43
CA TYR A 101 -8.18 -3.28 -10.21
C TYR A 101 -9.65 -2.88 -10.36
N LEU A 102 -10.02 -2.23 -11.48
CA LEU A 102 -11.42 -1.90 -11.75
C LEU A 102 -12.29 -3.16 -11.81
N THR A 103 -11.83 -4.22 -12.46
CA THR A 103 -12.60 -5.46 -12.54
C THR A 103 -12.75 -6.09 -11.17
N ALA A 104 -11.71 -6.10 -10.34
CA ALA A 104 -11.78 -6.61 -8.98
C ALA A 104 -12.77 -5.78 -8.13
N LEU A 105 -12.75 -4.45 -8.26
CA LEU A 105 -13.70 -3.56 -7.58
C LEU A 105 -15.16 -3.84 -8.00
N LEU A 106 -15.42 -4.03 -9.29
CA LEU A 106 -16.77 -4.34 -9.79
C LEU A 106 -17.26 -5.72 -9.33
N HIS A 107 -16.39 -6.73 -9.31
CA HIS A 107 -16.74 -8.05 -8.77
C HIS A 107 -17.00 -8.00 -7.26
N HIS A 108 -16.18 -7.27 -6.53
CA HIS A 108 -16.36 -7.07 -5.09
C HIS A 108 -17.73 -6.43 -4.80
N ARG A 109 -18.08 -5.34 -5.49
CA ARG A 109 -19.39 -4.67 -5.35
C ARG A 109 -20.58 -5.59 -5.67
N ARG A 110 -20.43 -6.52 -6.63
CA ARG A 110 -21.48 -7.49 -6.99
C ARG A 110 -21.66 -8.60 -5.96
N ARG A 111 -20.57 -9.03 -5.31
CA ARG A 111 -20.59 -10.10 -4.31
C ARG A 111 -20.92 -9.59 -2.90
N HIS A 112 -20.51 -8.36 -2.58
CA HIS A 112 -20.72 -7.74 -1.29
C HIS A 112 -21.46 -6.40 -1.46
N PRO A 113 -22.75 -6.43 -1.82
CA PRO A 113 -23.52 -5.20 -2.05
C PRO A 113 -23.59 -4.31 -0.80
N ASP A 114 -23.54 -4.92 0.38
CA ASP A 114 -23.63 -4.23 1.67
C ASP A 114 -22.29 -3.66 2.17
N ILE A 115 -21.17 -4.08 1.58
CA ILE A 115 -19.82 -3.67 1.99
C ILE A 115 -19.20 -2.83 0.88
N ARG A 116 -19.02 -1.55 1.14
CA ARG A 116 -18.38 -0.63 0.18
C ARG A 116 -16.88 -0.65 0.37
N TRP A 117 -16.15 -0.78 -0.74
CA TRP A 117 -14.70 -0.60 -0.74
C TRP A 117 -14.36 0.88 -0.45
N PRO A 118 -13.37 1.17 0.42
CA PRO A 118 -13.04 2.53 0.81
C PRO A 118 -12.56 3.37 -0.38
N ILE A 119 -13.20 4.52 -0.62
CA ILE A 119 -12.87 5.44 -1.72
C ILE A 119 -11.40 5.88 -1.67
N ARG A 120 -10.87 6.12 -0.47
CA ARG A 120 -9.46 6.47 -0.26
C ARG A 120 -8.48 5.44 -0.86
N SER A 121 -8.81 4.14 -0.82
CA SER A 121 -7.96 3.09 -1.40
C SER A 121 -8.03 3.09 -2.92
N ILE A 122 -9.21 3.37 -3.49
CA ILE A 122 -9.37 3.53 -4.94
C ILE A 122 -8.54 4.71 -5.43
N VAL A 123 -8.69 5.86 -4.77
CA VAL A 123 -7.95 7.09 -5.12
C VAL A 123 -6.44 6.86 -4.98
N ALA A 124 -5.99 6.28 -3.85
CA ALA A 124 -4.58 5.98 -3.64
C ALA A 124 -4.00 5.09 -4.75
N PHE A 125 -4.71 4.01 -5.12
CA PHE A 125 -4.24 3.10 -6.17
C PHE A 125 -4.08 3.79 -7.53
N TYR A 126 -5.09 4.54 -7.98
CA TYR A 126 -5.01 5.26 -9.25
C TYR A 126 -4.02 6.42 -9.23
N CYS A 127 -3.85 7.10 -8.09
CA CYS A 127 -2.77 8.08 -7.91
C CYS A 127 -1.40 7.41 -8.00
N GLY A 128 -1.21 6.22 -7.41
CA GLY A 128 0.03 5.45 -7.55
C GLY A 128 0.34 5.10 -9.00
N LEU A 129 -0.66 4.64 -9.77
CA LEU A 129 -0.51 4.41 -11.20
C LEU A 129 -0.17 5.68 -11.98
N ALA A 130 -0.78 6.82 -11.62
CA ALA A 130 -0.47 8.11 -12.23
C ALA A 130 0.98 8.54 -11.96
N VAL A 131 1.50 8.30 -10.75
CA VAL A 131 2.91 8.55 -10.40
C VAL A 131 3.84 7.68 -11.24
N VAL A 132 3.52 6.39 -11.43
CA VAL A 132 4.31 5.50 -12.32
C VAL A 132 4.36 6.04 -13.75
N ILE A 133 3.21 6.46 -14.29
CA ILE A 133 3.16 7.06 -15.64
C ILE A 133 3.95 8.36 -15.70
N PHE A 134 3.81 9.24 -14.70
CA PHE A 134 4.53 10.50 -14.69
C PHE A 134 6.05 10.30 -14.58
N ALA A 135 6.51 9.35 -13.76
CA ALA A 135 7.93 9.03 -13.62
C ALA A 135 8.53 8.38 -14.87
N THR A 136 7.75 7.59 -15.63
CA THR A 136 8.25 6.82 -16.79
C THR A 136 7.98 7.46 -18.15
N CYS A 137 6.98 8.33 -18.25
CA CYS A 137 6.56 8.98 -19.49
C CYS A 137 6.56 10.51 -19.41
N GLY A 138 6.52 11.09 -18.20
CA GLY A 138 6.45 12.54 -18.01
C GLY A 138 7.79 13.24 -18.21
N SER A 139 7.86 14.49 -17.75
CA SER A 139 9.05 15.33 -17.93
C SER A 139 10.28 14.75 -17.25
N ILE A 140 10.11 14.09 -16.10
CA ILE A 140 11.20 13.43 -15.36
C ILE A 140 11.86 12.39 -16.27
N ALA A 141 11.06 11.54 -16.91
CA ALA A 141 11.54 10.48 -17.79
C ALA A 141 12.32 10.99 -19.02
N VAL A 142 11.93 12.14 -19.55
CA VAL A 142 12.61 12.79 -20.69
C VAL A 142 14.05 13.15 -20.33
N TYR A 143 14.25 13.68 -19.13
CA TYR A 143 15.55 14.14 -18.63
C TYR A 143 16.31 13.10 -17.80
N ASP A 144 15.72 11.94 -17.58
CA ASP A 144 16.24 10.84 -16.74
C ASP A 144 17.71 10.51 -17.04
N ALA A 145 18.05 10.27 -18.31
CA ALA A 145 19.43 10.00 -18.74
C ALA A 145 20.33 11.25 -18.86
N ALA A 146 19.73 12.45 -18.86
CA ALA A 146 20.42 13.71 -19.09
C ALA A 146 20.82 14.43 -17.80
N LEU A 147 20.06 14.25 -16.73
CA LEU A 147 20.26 14.88 -15.43
C LEU A 147 20.09 13.82 -14.35
N PHE A 148 21.16 13.56 -13.61
CA PHE A 148 21.12 12.67 -12.45
C PHE A 148 20.15 13.19 -11.37
N SER A 149 20.00 14.51 -11.25
CA SER A 149 18.98 15.10 -10.38
C SER A 149 17.55 14.74 -10.80
N ALA A 150 17.26 14.68 -12.10
CA ALA A 150 15.97 14.22 -12.62
C ALA A 150 15.80 12.72 -12.41
N HIS A 151 16.85 11.93 -12.67
CA HIS A 151 16.91 10.50 -12.36
C HIS A 151 16.52 10.23 -10.90
N MET A 152 17.07 10.99 -9.95
CA MET A 152 16.76 10.85 -8.52
C MET A 152 15.30 11.17 -8.17
N LEU A 153 14.65 12.09 -8.89
CA LEU A 153 13.21 12.33 -8.71
C LEU A 153 12.37 11.16 -9.25
N GLY A 154 12.76 10.58 -10.38
CA GLY A 154 12.14 9.38 -10.95
C GLY A 154 12.31 8.18 -10.02
N HIS A 155 13.53 7.97 -9.55
CA HIS A 155 13.92 6.99 -8.54
C HIS A 155 13.00 7.06 -7.31
N LEU A 156 12.94 8.21 -6.63
CA LEU A 156 12.14 8.37 -5.40
C LEU A 156 10.65 8.16 -5.67
N SER A 157 10.18 8.59 -6.85
CA SER A 157 8.80 8.38 -7.27
C SER A 157 8.47 6.89 -7.41
N LEU A 158 9.38 6.08 -7.95
CA LEU A 158 9.15 4.65 -8.23
C LEU A 158 9.48 3.73 -7.05
N VAL A 159 10.43 4.08 -6.18
CA VAL A 159 10.79 3.24 -5.02
C VAL A 159 9.96 3.58 -3.76
N MET A 160 9.47 4.82 -3.64
CA MET A 160 8.71 5.26 -2.47
C MET A 160 7.27 5.64 -2.80
N LEU A 161 7.07 6.69 -3.59
CA LEU A 161 5.77 7.34 -3.70
C LEU A 161 4.72 6.45 -4.37
N ALA A 162 5.03 5.89 -5.53
CA ALA A 162 4.14 4.97 -6.24
C ALA A 162 3.86 3.71 -5.43
N PRO A 163 4.86 2.97 -4.92
CA PRO A 163 4.64 1.81 -4.06
C PRO A 163 3.75 2.07 -2.85
N ALA A 164 4.01 3.15 -2.11
CA ALA A 164 3.22 3.50 -0.94
C ALA A 164 1.73 3.71 -1.32
N LEU A 165 1.47 4.44 -2.39
CA LEU A 165 0.12 4.69 -2.91
C LEU A 165 -0.56 3.42 -3.45
N LEU A 166 0.17 2.58 -4.18
CA LEU A 166 -0.34 1.32 -4.72
C LEU A 166 -0.73 0.35 -3.61
N VAL A 167 0.11 0.22 -2.57
CA VAL A 167 -0.15 -0.65 -1.41
C VAL A 167 -1.34 -0.16 -0.58
N LEU A 168 -1.51 1.15 -0.42
CA LEU A 168 -2.71 1.73 0.23
C LEU A 168 -4.01 1.44 -0.53
N GLY A 169 -3.91 1.04 -1.79
CA GLY A 169 -5.00 0.50 -2.59
C GLY A 169 -5.51 -0.87 -2.15
N HIS A 170 -4.75 -1.58 -1.32
CA HIS A 170 -4.96 -2.98 -0.91
C HIS A 170 -5.33 -3.93 -2.07
N PRO A 171 -4.55 -3.94 -3.18
CA PRO A 171 -4.86 -4.74 -4.36
C PRO A 171 -4.98 -6.24 -4.09
N LEU A 172 -4.16 -6.84 -3.21
CA LEU A 172 -4.19 -8.29 -2.97
C LEU A 172 -5.44 -8.68 -2.16
N LYS A 173 -5.78 -7.88 -1.15
CA LYS A 173 -7.02 -8.00 -0.38
C LYS A 173 -8.24 -7.87 -1.28
N LEU A 174 -8.26 -6.84 -2.15
CA LEU A 174 -9.35 -6.66 -3.10
C LEU A 174 -9.47 -7.87 -4.04
N ALA A 175 -8.35 -8.33 -4.62
CA ALA A 175 -8.34 -9.48 -5.53
C ALA A 175 -8.86 -10.76 -4.85
N SER A 176 -8.46 -11.03 -3.61
CA SER A 176 -8.90 -12.21 -2.87
C SER A 176 -10.40 -12.16 -2.49
N GLN A 177 -10.94 -10.99 -2.14
CA GLN A 177 -12.36 -10.80 -1.82
C GLN A 177 -13.23 -10.69 -3.08
N ALA A 178 -12.65 -10.24 -4.19
CA ALA A 178 -13.30 -10.12 -5.48
C ALA A 178 -13.26 -11.40 -6.33
N ALA A 179 -12.58 -12.46 -5.89
CA ALA A 179 -12.55 -13.75 -6.59
C ALA A 179 -13.64 -14.70 -6.05
N ALA A 180 -14.14 -15.61 -6.90
CA ALA A 180 -14.93 -16.76 -6.44
C ALA A 180 -14.00 -17.91 -6.01
N GLU A 181 -14.51 -18.83 -5.19
CA GLU A 181 -13.84 -20.11 -4.99
C GLU A 181 -13.87 -20.94 -6.30
N PRO A 182 -12.80 -21.67 -6.65
CA PRO A 182 -11.56 -21.90 -5.88
C PRO A 182 -10.45 -20.85 -6.13
N THR A 183 -10.68 -19.84 -6.96
CA THR A 183 -9.64 -18.84 -7.29
C THR A 183 -9.24 -18.01 -6.06
N ALA A 184 -10.20 -17.66 -5.20
CA ALA A 184 -9.95 -16.92 -3.97
C ALA A 184 -9.03 -17.67 -3.01
N SER A 185 -9.24 -18.98 -2.80
CA SER A 185 -8.35 -19.82 -2.00
C SER A 185 -6.96 -19.97 -2.62
N ARG A 186 -6.85 -20.08 -3.94
CA ARG A 186 -5.53 -20.08 -4.62
C ARG A 186 -4.75 -18.80 -4.41
N ILE A 187 -5.39 -17.63 -4.52
CA ILE A 187 -4.75 -16.33 -4.24
C ILE A 187 -4.24 -16.30 -2.80
N ARG A 188 -5.07 -16.67 -1.83
CA ARG A 188 -4.66 -16.72 -0.42
C ARG A 188 -3.53 -17.73 -0.17
N ALA A 189 -3.53 -18.88 -0.85
CA ALA A 189 -2.48 -19.87 -0.75
C ALA A 189 -1.14 -19.38 -1.31
N VAL A 190 -1.17 -18.64 -2.43
CA VAL A 190 0.04 -18.05 -3.02
C VAL A 190 0.59 -16.92 -2.15
N VAL A 191 -0.27 -15.99 -1.73
CA VAL A 191 0.13 -14.86 -0.86
C VAL A 191 0.62 -15.36 0.51
N GLY A 192 -0.01 -16.42 1.02
CA GLY A 192 0.43 -17.15 2.21
C GLY A 192 1.48 -18.22 1.93
N GLY A 193 2.11 -18.29 0.75
CA GLY A 193 3.11 -19.30 0.46
C GLY A 193 4.42 -19.06 1.22
N SER A 194 5.23 -20.10 1.43
CA SER A 194 6.53 -19.97 2.12
C SER A 194 7.49 -19.01 1.39
N VAL A 195 7.45 -19.00 0.05
CA VAL A 195 8.29 -18.09 -0.77
C VAL A 195 7.89 -16.63 -0.56
N VAL A 196 6.59 -16.31 -0.68
CA VAL A 196 6.10 -14.95 -0.44
C VAL A 196 6.34 -14.54 1.01
N SER A 197 6.16 -15.45 1.97
CA SER A 197 6.48 -15.21 3.38
C SER A 197 7.95 -14.91 3.61
N LEU A 198 8.86 -15.61 2.94
CA LEU A 198 10.29 -15.35 3.08
C LEU A 198 10.66 -13.98 2.51
N LEU A 199 10.18 -13.70 1.28
CA LEU A 199 10.42 -12.42 0.60
C LEU A 199 9.81 -11.24 1.39
N THR A 200 8.63 -11.42 1.96
CA THR A 200 7.95 -10.41 2.79
C THR A 200 8.34 -10.49 4.27
N SER A 201 9.43 -11.18 4.63
CA SER A 201 9.92 -11.10 6.00
C SER A 201 10.61 -9.75 6.25
N PRO A 202 10.47 -9.12 7.43
CA PRO A 202 11.02 -7.77 7.68
C PRO A 202 12.52 -7.64 7.42
N PRO A 203 13.38 -8.60 7.84
CA PRO A 203 14.81 -8.52 7.56
C PRO A 203 15.11 -8.62 6.06
N VAL A 204 14.38 -9.47 5.33
CA VAL A 204 14.58 -9.62 3.87
C VAL A 204 14.11 -8.37 3.14
N ALA A 205 12.96 -7.81 3.50
CA ALA A 205 12.48 -6.58 2.87
C ALA A 205 13.45 -5.41 3.09
N LEU A 206 13.96 -5.24 4.32
CA LEU A 206 14.96 -4.22 4.62
C LEU A 206 16.28 -4.51 3.89
N ALA A 207 16.77 -5.74 3.91
CA ALA A 207 18.01 -6.11 3.23
C ALA A 207 17.90 -5.93 1.71
N SER A 208 16.77 -6.30 1.09
CA SER A 208 16.50 -6.08 -0.33
C SER A 208 16.46 -4.59 -0.66
N TYR A 209 15.79 -3.77 0.15
CA TYR A 209 15.78 -2.31 0.00
C TYR A 209 17.21 -1.75 0.07
N THR A 210 17.94 -2.05 1.14
CA THR A 210 19.32 -1.58 1.34
C THR A 210 20.24 -2.04 0.23
N ALA A 211 20.20 -3.31 -0.16
CA ALA A 211 21.07 -3.86 -1.20
C ALA A 211 20.82 -3.19 -2.54
N VAL A 212 19.56 -2.91 -2.87
CA VAL A 212 19.19 -2.23 -4.11
C VAL A 212 19.64 -0.77 -4.09
N ILE A 213 19.42 -0.01 -3.01
CA ILE A 213 19.84 1.40 -2.92
C ILE A 213 21.37 1.53 -2.90
N VAL A 214 22.05 0.84 -1.98
CA VAL A 214 23.50 0.89 -1.84
C VAL A 214 24.18 0.31 -3.08
N GLY A 215 23.69 -0.82 -3.58
CA GLY A 215 24.28 -1.51 -4.73
C GLY A 215 24.15 -0.72 -6.03
N SER A 216 23.04 -0.04 -6.25
CA SER A 216 22.88 0.82 -7.44
C SER A 216 23.76 2.07 -7.39
N HIS A 217 23.84 2.75 -6.24
CA HIS A 217 24.44 4.09 -6.13
C HIS A 217 25.92 4.10 -5.74
N LEU A 218 26.37 3.14 -4.94
CA LEU A 218 27.75 3.11 -4.43
C LEU A 218 28.67 2.19 -5.24
N THR A 219 28.19 1.69 -6.37
CA THR A 219 28.96 0.87 -7.30
C THR A 219 28.94 1.48 -8.70
N GLY A 220 29.67 0.88 -9.64
CA GLY A 220 29.63 1.30 -11.05
C GLY A 220 28.30 1.05 -11.77
N VAL A 221 27.32 0.40 -11.11
CA VAL A 221 26.01 0.06 -11.70
C VAL A 221 25.25 1.31 -12.15
N MET A 222 25.34 2.43 -11.41
CA MET A 222 24.64 3.65 -11.80
C MET A 222 25.13 4.20 -13.15
N ASN A 223 26.42 4.09 -13.46
CA ASN A 223 26.92 4.53 -14.78
C ASN A 223 26.31 3.70 -15.90
N VAL A 224 26.17 2.38 -15.71
CA VAL A 224 25.53 1.48 -16.68
C VAL A 224 24.06 1.82 -16.87
N ILE A 225 23.35 2.12 -15.77
CA ILE A 225 21.94 2.54 -15.77
C ILE A 225 21.75 3.81 -16.59
N MET A 226 22.61 4.81 -16.38
CA MET A 226 22.52 6.10 -17.06
C MET A 226 22.93 6.04 -18.54
N GLU A 227 23.83 5.12 -18.90
CA GLU A 227 24.30 4.94 -20.28
C GLU A 227 23.36 4.10 -21.13
N HIS A 228 22.67 3.12 -20.53
CA HIS A 228 21.86 2.16 -21.25
C HIS A 228 20.38 2.19 -20.88
N THR A 229 19.54 2.55 -21.86
CA THR A 229 18.08 2.59 -21.71
C THR A 229 17.50 1.31 -21.11
N TRP A 230 17.99 0.12 -21.52
CA TRP A 230 17.47 -1.16 -21.00
C TRP A 230 17.78 -1.35 -19.51
N ALA A 231 18.94 -0.89 -19.03
CA ALA A 231 19.36 -1.02 -17.65
C ALA A 231 18.51 -0.11 -16.75
N ALA A 232 18.24 1.13 -17.18
CA ALA A 232 17.30 2.03 -16.51
C ALA A 232 15.89 1.43 -16.36
N GLN A 233 15.39 0.69 -17.36
CA GLN A 233 14.07 0.04 -17.23
C GLN A 233 14.08 -1.13 -16.25
N VAL A 234 15.18 -1.89 -16.19
CA VAL A 234 15.34 -2.94 -15.18
C VAL A 234 15.37 -2.32 -13.78
N GLU A 235 16.10 -1.21 -13.60
CA GLU A 235 16.13 -0.46 -12.35
C GLU A 235 14.73 0.02 -11.94
N HIS A 236 13.98 0.66 -12.84
CA HIS A 236 12.59 1.08 -12.57
C HIS A 236 11.70 -0.06 -12.08
N LEU A 237 11.80 -1.24 -12.71
CA LEU A 237 11.05 -2.41 -12.30
C LEU A 237 11.49 -2.91 -10.92
N VAL A 238 12.80 -3.03 -10.68
CA VAL A 238 13.36 -3.50 -9.40
C VAL A 238 12.96 -2.55 -8.27
N TYR A 239 13.05 -1.24 -8.48
CA TYR A 239 12.63 -0.24 -7.49
C TYR A 239 11.14 -0.30 -7.18
N LEU A 240 10.30 -0.41 -8.21
CA LEU A 240 8.86 -0.53 -8.00
C LEU A 240 8.53 -1.81 -7.19
N LEU A 241 9.18 -2.94 -7.52
CA LEU A 241 8.96 -4.21 -6.83
C LEU A 241 9.45 -4.18 -5.38
N VAL A 242 10.68 -3.73 -5.15
CA VAL A 242 11.27 -3.65 -3.80
C VAL A 242 10.55 -2.62 -2.94
N GLY A 243 10.16 -1.49 -3.52
CA GLY A 243 9.30 -0.52 -2.87
C GLY A 243 7.95 -1.13 -2.48
N CYS A 244 7.28 -1.86 -3.39
CA CYS A 244 6.00 -2.50 -3.08
C CYS A 244 6.16 -3.55 -1.98
N GLN A 245 7.23 -4.33 -2.01
CA GLN A 245 7.58 -5.31 -0.96
C GLN A 245 7.79 -4.65 0.40
N PHE A 246 8.55 -3.54 0.45
CA PHE A 246 8.84 -2.81 1.68
C PHE A 246 7.58 -2.14 2.26
N PHE A 247 6.86 -1.37 1.43
CA PHE A 247 5.66 -0.67 1.88
C PHE A 247 4.48 -1.59 2.17
N ALA A 248 4.42 -2.78 1.57
CA ALA A 248 3.42 -3.78 1.93
C ALA A 248 3.49 -4.20 3.42
N LEU A 249 4.69 -4.17 4.02
CA LEU A 249 4.88 -4.49 5.45
C LEU A 249 4.59 -3.30 6.37
N ILE A 250 4.76 -2.08 5.87
CA ILE A 250 4.67 -0.84 6.65
C ILE A 250 3.24 -0.27 6.62
N LEU A 251 2.67 -0.15 5.41
CA LEU A 251 1.38 0.46 5.15
C LEU A 251 0.27 -0.58 4.92
N GLY A 252 0.64 -1.78 4.46
CA GLY A 252 -0.33 -2.77 3.99
C GLY A 252 -1.06 -3.48 5.14
N ASP A 253 -2.38 -3.39 5.14
CA ASP A 253 -3.28 -4.37 5.77
C ASP A 253 -3.57 -5.54 4.80
N GLU A 254 -2.58 -5.87 3.96
CA GLU A 254 -2.67 -6.95 2.98
C GLU A 254 -2.69 -8.31 3.68
N PRO A 255 -3.24 -9.38 3.07
CA PRO A 255 -3.33 -10.70 3.67
C PRO A 255 -1.98 -11.43 3.68
N LEU A 256 -0.92 -10.75 4.12
CA LEU A 256 0.44 -11.27 4.31
C LEU A 256 0.53 -12.02 5.65
N ARG A 257 1.46 -12.97 5.73
CA ARG A 257 1.72 -13.72 6.97
C ARG A 257 2.29 -12.84 8.08
N TRP A 258 3.12 -11.86 7.73
CA TRP A 258 3.78 -10.98 8.69
C TRP A 258 2.92 -9.76 8.97
N GLN A 259 2.40 -9.66 10.19
CA GLN A 259 1.72 -8.47 10.68
C GLN A 259 2.62 -7.77 11.69
N LEU A 260 3.17 -6.63 11.30
CA LEU A 260 4.11 -5.89 12.14
C LEU A 260 3.40 -4.97 13.11
N SER A 261 3.89 -4.94 14.35
CA SER A 261 3.48 -3.94 15.33
C SER A 261 3.95 -2.55 14.88
N THR A 262 3.21 -1.51 15.24
CA THR A 262 3.53 -0.11 14.88
C THR A 262 4.97 0.28 15.24
N PRO A 263 5.53 -0.08 16.42
CA PRO A 263 6.92 0.26 16.74
C PRO A 263 7.93 -0.38 15.78
N ILE A 264 7.71 -1.63 15.36
CA ILE A 264 8.60 -2.30 14.39
C ILE A 264 8.56 -1.59 13.04
N ARG A 265 7.37 -1.14 12.59
CA ARG A 265 7.22 -0.36 11.36
C ARG A 265 8.02 0.94 11.42
N TRP A 266 8.03 1.63 12.56
CA TRP A 266 8.82 2.84 12.76
C TRP A 266 10.32 2.57 12.75
N VAL A 267 10.77 1.49 13.39
CA VAL A 267 12.17 1.07 13.35
C VAL A 267 12.62 0.78 11.91
N LEU A 268 11.81 0.05 11.14
CA LEU A 268 12.11 -0.23 9.73
C LEU A 268 12.25 1.05 8.90
N LEU A 269 11.32 2.00 9.07
CA LEU A 269 11.37 3.31 8.42
C LEU A 269 12.62 4.11 8.83
N ALA A 270 12.95 4.13 10.13
CA ALA A 270 14.11 4.86 10.62
C ALA A 270 15.43 4.25 10.10
N VAL A 271 15.52 2.92 10.03
CA VAL A 271 16.71 2.25 9.48
C VAL A 271 16.83 2.48 7.97
N SER A 272 15.72 2.44 7.21
CA SER A 272 15.78 2.78 5.77
C SER A 272 16.18 4.23 5.53
N MET A 273 15.67 5.18 6.34
CA MET A 273 16.09 6.59 6.28
C MET A 273 17.60 6.74 6.50
N ALA A 274 18.17 6.00 7.46
CA ALA A 274 19.62 6.03 7.68
C ALA A 274 20.42 5.53 6.46
N VAL A 275 19.89 4.53 5.74
CA VAL A 275 20.48 4.05 4.48
C VAL A 275 20.42 5.14 3.41
N ASP A 276 19.25 5.73 3.19
CA ASP A 276 19.05 6.77 2.17
C ASP A 276 19.92 8.02 2.47
N THR A 277 19.96 8.43 3.74
CA THR A 277 20.85 9.49 4.25
C THR A 277 22.30 9.18 3.96
N PHE A 278 22.77 7.99 4.35
CA PHE A 278 24.17 7.60 4.18
C PHE A 278 24.55 7.61 2.70
N THR A 279 23.77 6.96 1.85
CA THR A 279 24.04 6.89 0.41
C THR A 279 23.99 8.30 -0.22
N GLY A 280 23.07 9.16 0.22
CA GLY A 280 22.95 10.54 -0.30
C GLY A 280 24.14 11.40 0.07
N VAL A 281 24.60 11.31 1.32
CA VAL A 281 25.81 12.02 1.78
C VAL A 281 27.04 11.54 1.03
N VAL A 282 27.18 10.23 0.78
CA VAL A 282 28.31 9.71 -0.01
C VAL A 282 28.32 10.28 -1.43
N LEU A 283 27.15 10.38 -2.09
CA LEU A 283 27.05 11.02 -3.40
C LEU A 283 27.34 12.53 -3.37
N MET A 284 26.92 13.24 -2.32
CA MET A 284 27.26 14.66 -2.13
C MET A 284 28.76 14.88 -1.94
N MET A 285 29.45 13.90 -1.35
CA MET A 285 30.90 13.90 -1.16
C MET A 285 31.67 13.34 -2.36
N SER A 286 31.00 12.90 -3.43
CA SER A 286 31.69 12.33 -4.59
C SER A 286 32.64 13.35 -5.24
N THR A 287 33.78 12.85 -5.70
CA THR A 287 34.77 13.62 -6.47
C THR A 287 34.64 13.40 -7.97
N GLU A 288 34.04 12.28 -8.36
CA GLU A 288 33.79 11.91 -9.75
C GLU A 288 32.29 12.03 -10.08
N PRO A 289 31.95 12.53 -11.27
CA PRO A 289 30.56 12.57 -11.72
C PRO A 289 30.07 11.18 -12.12
N ILE A 290 28.79 10.94 -11.88
CA ILE A 290 28.09 9.80 -12.48
C ILE A 290 27.96 10.05 -13.99
N SER A 291 28.06 8.99 -14.80
CA SER A 291 27.87 9.07 -16.24
C SER A 291 26.49 9.62 -16.57
N MET A 292 26.41 10.64 -17.43
CA MET A 292 25.14 11.27 -17.82
C MET A 292 25.28 12.00 -19.15
N GLN A 293 24.18 12.10 -19.89
CA GLN A 293 24.11 12.87 -21.14
C GLN A 293 23.78 14.34 -20.84
N ALA A 294 24.63 14.98 -20.04
CA ALA A 294 24.42 16.33 -19.54
C ALA A 294 24.24 17.34 -20.69
N PRO A 295 23.17 18.16 -20.68
CA PRO A 295 23.03 19.27 -21.61
C PRO A 295 24.21 20.25 -21.48
N THR A 296 24.50 20.97 -22.57
CA THR A 296 25.55 21.99 -22.58
C THR A 296 25.34 23.03 -21.49
N GLY A 297 26.36 23.23 -20.65
CA GLY A 297 26.33 24.19 -19.53
C GLY A 297 25.93 23.60 -18.18
N VAL A 298 25.59 22.30 -18.10
CA VAL A 298 25.35 21.60 -16.82
C VAL A 298 26.64 20.93 -16.34
N GLY A 299 27.04 21.24 -15.10
CA GLY A 299 28.17 20.56 -14.46
C GLY A 299 27.78 19.18 -13.96
N ALA A 300 28.27 18.11 -14.59
CA ALA A 300 27.92 16.73 -14.23
C ALA A 300 28.22 16.40 -12.76
N LEU A 301 29.34 16.90 -12.22
CA LEU A 301 29.68 16.69 -10.80
C LEU A 301 28.74 17.44 -9.86
N SER A 302 28.35 18.68 -10.19
CA SER A 302 27.40 19.41 -9.33
C SER A 302 26.01 18.80 -9.38
N ASP A 303 25.59 18.30 -10.54
CA ASP A 303 24.31 17.60 -10.70
C ASP A 303 24.29 16.26 -9.94
N THR A 304 25.41 15.52 -9.96
CA THR A 304 25.60 14.31 -9.15
C THR A 304 25.38 14.61 -7.66
N LYS A 305 26.03 15.67 -7.14
CA LYS A 305 25.87 16.10 -5.74
C LYS A 305 24.45 16.56 -5.44
N THR A 306 23.80 17.22 -6.39
CA THR A 306 22.39 17.63 -6.27
C THR A 306 21.49 16.41 -6.18
N GLY A 307 21.70 15.40 -7.03
CA GLY A 307 21.00 14.12 -6.93
C GLY A 307 21.21 13.43 -5.59
N GLY A 308 22.44 13.43 -5.04
CA GLY A 308 22.73 12.94 -3.69
C GLY A 308 21.92 13.66 -2.62
N SER A 309 21.79 14.99 -2.71
CA SER A 309 20.96 15.77 -1.79
C SER A 309 19.46 15.50 -1.93
N ILE A 310 18.97 15.27 -3.17
CA ILE A 310 17.58 14.89 -3.44
C ILE A 310 17.28 13.52 -2.86
N MET A 311 18.16 12.55 -3.05
CA MET A 311 17.99 11.20 -2.50
C MET A 311 17.90 11.23 -0.98
N TRP A 312 18.81 11.97 -0.32
CA TRP A 312 18.76 12.13 1.13
C TRP A 312 17.49 12.87 1.58
N PHE A 313 17.36 14.17 1.30
CA PHE A 313 16.28 14.97 1.87
C PHE A 313 14.92 14.56 1.33
N GLY A 314 14.83 14.19 0.04
CA GLY A 314 13.59 13.75 -0.58
C GLY A 314 13.13 12.40 -0.03
N GLY A 315 14.05 11.43 0.08
CA GLY A 315 13.75 10.12 0.66
C GLY A 315 13.30 10.22 2.11
N ASP A 316 14.09 10.91 2.93
CA ASP A 316 13.78 11.13 4.35
C ASP A 316 12.47 11.89 4.55
N ALA A 317 12.18 12.90 3.74
CA ALA A 317 10.93 13.66 3.84
C ALA A 317 9.70 12.77 3.57
N ILE A 318 9.76 11.90 2.55
CA ILE A 318 8.66 10.97 2.23
C ILE A 318 8.49 9.96 3.36
N MET A 319 9.57 9.34 3.84
CA MET A 319 9.54 8.38 4.94
C MET A 319 9.04 9.01 6.24
N ALA A 320 9.48 10.23 6.56
CA ALA A 320 9.01 10.98 7.71
C ALA A 320 7.51 11.30 7.62
N ALA A 321 7.01 11.72 6.44
CA ALA A 321 5.59 11.96 6.24
C ALA A 321 4.75 10.70 6.47
N ILE A 322 5.23 9.54 6.00
CA ILE A 322 4.60 8.24 6.25
C ILE A 322 4.62 7.87 7.73
N MET A 323 5.76 8.07 8.40
CA MET A 323 5.90 7.82 9.83
C MET A 323 4.94 8.68 10.66
N VAL A 324 4.79 9.97 10.32
CA VAL A 324 3.81 10.86 10.93
C VAL A 324 2.38 10.37 10.70
N ALA A 325 2.05 9.95 9.47
CA ALA A 325 0.73 9.39 9.16
C ALA A 325 0.44 8.11 9.97
N LEU A 326 1.43 7.23 10.16
CA LEU A 326 1.34 6.05 11.02
C LEU A 326 1.19 6.42 12.50
N ALA A 327 1.83 7.50 12.96
CA ALA A 327 1.66 7.98 14.32
C ALA A 327 0.24 8.49 14.56
N ILE A 328 -0.29 9.30 13.64
CA ILE A 328 -1.66 9.82 13.73
C ILE A 328 -2.67 8.67 13.72
N SER A 329 -2.48 7.66 12.84
CA SER A 329 -3.37 6.50 12.80
C SER A 329 -3.29 5.68 14.09
N TRP A 330 -2.09 5.52 14.67
CA TRP A 330 -1.86 4.79 15.92
C TRP A 330 -2.47 5.49 17.16
N LEU A 331 -2.39 6.81 17.24
CA LEU A 331 -3.04 7.59 18.30
C LEU A 331 -4.57 7.48 18.17
N GLY A 332 -5.09 7.54 16.95
CA GLY A 332 -6.52 7.42 16.66
C GLY A 332 -7.12 6.05 17.02
N GLN A 333 -6.42 4.95 16.70
CA GLN A 333 -6.88 3.59 17.06
C GLN A 333 -6.86 3.37 18.58
N SER A 334 -5.87 3.92 19.29
CA SER A 334 -5.73 3.74 20.73
C SER A 334 -6.88 4.41 21.48
N GLY A 335 -7.29 5.61 21.04
CA GLY A 335 -8.47 6.30 21.57
C GLY A 335 -9.79 5.58 21.28
N ARG A 336 -9.94 4.96 20.10
CA ARG A 336 -11.15 4.20 19.73
C ARG A 336 -11.25 2.89 20.50
N SER A 337 -10.16 2.13 20.61
CA SER A 337 -10.12 0.89 21.42
C SER A 337 -10.38 1.15 22.91
N GLY A 338 -9.90 2.27 23.45
CA GLY A 338 -10.21 2.67 24.83
C GLY A 338 -11.70 2.95 25.04
N ARG A 339 -12.35 3.63 24.10
CA ARG A 339 -13.79 3.92 24.13
C ARG A 339 -14.63 2.65 24.00
N ASP A 340 -14.27 1.76 23.08
CA ASP A 340 -14.99 0.49 22.88
C ASP A 340 -14.88 -0.39 24.12
N ARG A 341 -13.70 -0.47 24.74
CA ARG A 341 -13.47 -1.21 25.99
C ARG A 341 -14.25 -0.62 27.16
N ALA A 342 -14.28 0.70 27.29
CA ALA A 342 -15.10 1.38 28.30
C ALA A 342 -16.59 1.06 28.08
N SER A 343 -17.07 1.07 26.84
CA SER A 343 -18.46 0.74 26.52
C SER A 343 -18.81 -0.73 26.83
N TRP A 344 -17.90 -1.66 26.58
CA TRP A 344 -18.08 -3.07 26.91
C TRP A 344 -18.10 -3.31 28.42
N LEU A 345 -17.20 -2.64 29.17
CA LEU A 345 -17.20 -2.70 30.63
C LEU A 345 -18.49 -2.14 31.22
N GLU A 346 -19.02 -1.06 30.65
CA GLU A 346 -20.30 -0.49 31.08
C GLU A 346 -21.48 -1.44 30.80
N GLN A 347 -21.49 -2.09 29.64
CA GLN A 347 -22.49 -3.12 29.31
C GLN A 347 -22.40 -4.32 30.26
N ALA A 348 -21.20 -4.80 30.55
CA ALA A 348 -20.98 -5.90 31.50
C ALA A 348 -21.47 -5.52 32.90
N ARG A 349 -21.15 -4.30 33.37
CA ARG A 349 -21.64 -3.76 34.65
C ARG A 349 -23.16 -3.69 34.69
N ALA A 350 -23.80 -3.19 33.63
CA ALA A 350 -25.25 -3.09 33.54
C ALA A 350 -25.93 -4.47 33.59
N GLN A 351 -25.35 -5.49 32.92
CA GLN A 351 -25.85 -6.86 32.97
C GLN A 351 -25.74 -7.46 34.37
N THR A 352 -24.60 -7.31 35.05
CA THR A 352 -24.43 -7.82 36.42
C THR A 352 -25.38 -7.14 37.42
N LEU A 353 -25.62 -5.83 37.25
CA LEU A 353 -26.60 -5.11 38.08
C LEU A 353 -28.02 -5.59 37.82
N ALA A 354 -28.41 -5.79 36.56
CA ALA A 354 -29.71 -6.33 36.21
C ALA A 354 -29.92 -7.76 36.75
N GLU A 355 -28.89 -8.61 36.68
CA GLU A 355 -28.91 -9.95 37.26
C GLU A 355 -29.08 -9.90 38.78
N ARG A 356 -28.29 -9.08 39.49
CA ARG A 356 -28.42 -8.90 40.94
C ARG A 356 -29.77 -8.33 41.36
N ALA A 357 -30.31 -7.37 40.60
CA ALA A 357 -31.64 -6.83 40.84
C ALA A 357 -32.73 -7.90 40.63
N SER A 358 -32.59 -8.74 39.61
CA SER A 358 -33.52 -9.86 39.37
C SER A 358 -33.48 -10.94 40.46
N ILE A 359 -32.28 -11.22 41.01
CA ILE A 359 -32.09 -12.11 42.16
C ILE A 359 -32.64 -11.49 43.45
N ALA A 360 -32.56 -10.17 43.59
CA ALA A 360 -33.15 -9.43 44.71
C ALA A 360 -34.68 -9.39 44.63
N SER A 361 -35.26 -9.36 43.43
CA SER A 361 -36.71 -9.35 43.19
C SER A 361 -37.35 -10.74 43.06
N SER A 362 -36.62 -11.83 43.32
CA SER A 362 -37.19 -13.18 43.29
C SER A 362 -38.16 -13.40 44.45
N PRO A 363 -39.41 -13.85 44.22
CA PRO A 363 -40.46 -13.97 45.24
C PRO A 363 -40.16 -14.99 46.35
N GLU A 364 -39.16 -15.85 46.16
CA GLU A 364 -38.65 -16.78 47.18
C GLU A 364 -37.98 -16.06 48.36
N ARG A 365 -37.51 -14.82 48.14
CA ARG A 365 -36.92 -13.98 49.20
C ARG A 365 -37.96 -13.12 49.93
N ASP A 366 -39.07 -12.75 49.29
CA ASP A 366 -40.18 -12.04 49.95
C ASP A 366 -40.92 -12.94 50.97
N ALA A 367 -40.93 -14.26 50.74
CA ALA A 367 -41.45 -15.23 51.72
C ALA A 367 -40.53 -15.42 52.94
N ILE A 368 -39.22 -15.20 52.80
CA ILE A 368 -38.24 -15.30 53.91
C ILE A 368 -38.09 -13.95 54.63
N THR A 369 -38.07 -12.84 53.90
CA THR A 369 -37.86 -11.49 54.45
C THR A 369 -39.06 -10.99 55.27
N THR A 370 -40.27 -11.49 54.98
CA THR A 370 -41.45 -11.19 55.81
C THR A 370 -41.44 -11.96 57.15
N GLN A 371 -40.53 -12.93 57.34
CA GLN A 371 -40.36 -13.66 58.60
C GLN A 371 -39.16 -13.18 59.45
N THR A 372 -38.25 -12.36 58.89
CA THR A 372 -37.05 -11.86 59.59
C THR A 372 -36.76 -10.36 59.37
N ALA A 373 -37.77 -9.55 59.04
CA ALA A 373 -37.68 -8.11 59.25
C ALA A 373 -37.97 -7.77 60.72
N ASP A 374 -37.15 -8.31 61.64
CA ASP A 374 -37.07 -7.80 63.00
C ASP A 374 -36.08 -6.65 62.98
N ILE A 375 -36.60 -5.41 63.05
CA ILE A 375 -35.80 -4.18 63.03
C ILE A 375 -34.80 -4.16 64.19
N ASP A 376 -35.05 -4.95 65.24
CA ASP A 376 -34.19 -5.08 66.43
C ASP A 376 -32.83 -5.76 66.13
N ASP A 377 -32.76 -6.67 65.16
CA ASP A 377 -31.53 -7.42 64.82
C ASP A 377 -30.50 -6.54 64.09
N SER A 378 -30.98 -5.58 63.29
CA SER A 378 -30.16 -4.58 62.59
C SER A 378 -29.45 -3.62 63.55
N ASP A 379 -30.14 -3.20 64.61
CA ASP A 379 -29.58 -2.28 65.60
C ASP A 379 -28.59 -3.00 66.53
N ALA A 380 -28.88 -4.27 66.89
CA ALA A 380 -27.95 -5.13 67.64
C ALA A 380 -26.64 -5.39 66.87
N ASP A 381 -26.71 -5.70 65.57
CA ASP A 381 -25.54 -5.90 64.72
C ASP A 381 -24.72 -4.62 64.57
N ARG A 382 -25.40 -3.46 64.47
CA ARG A 382 -24.72 -2.16 64.38
C ARG A 382 -24.00 -1.81 65.67
N ASP A 383 -24.59 -2.10 66.82
CA ASP A 383 -23.98 -1.86 68.13
C ASP A 383 -22.81 -2.81 68.40
N ALA A 384 -22.92 -4.09 68.00
CA ALA A 384 -21.82 -5.05 68.06
C ALA A 384 -20.63 -4.62 67.17
N TYR A 385 -20.92 -4.11 65.97
CA TYR A 385 -19.90 -3.57 65.07
C TYR A 385 -19.20 -2.33 65.65
N ASN A 386 -19.96 -1.41 66.25
CA ASN A 386 -19.41 -0.22 66.89
C ASN A 386 -18.56 -0.57 68.12
N GLN A 387 -18.95 -1.57 68.91
CA GLN A 387 -18.14 -2.07 70.02
C GLN A 387 -16.83 -2.70 69.54
N TRP A 388 -16.88 -3.49 68.46
CA TRP A 388 -15.68 -4.07 67.87
C TRP A 388 -14.70 -3.01 67.37
N LEU A 389 -15.19 -1.93 66.74
CA LEU A 389 -14.36 -0.79 66.34
C LEU A 389 -13.72 -0.08 67.54
N ALA A 390 -14.47 0.11 68.63
CA ALA A 390 -13.96 0.73 69.85
C ALA A 390 -12.86 -0.13 70.53
N ASP A 391 -12.99 -1.46 70.46
CA ASP A 391 -11.98 -2.39 70.98
C ASP A 391 -10.71 -2.42 70.13
N MET A 392 -10.82 -2.30 68.80
CA MET A 392 -9.63 -2.13 67.95
C MET A 392 -8.91 -0.81 68.23
N ALA A 393 -9.64 0.29 68.43
CA ALA A 393 -9.05 1.59 68.72
C ALA A 393 -8.28 1.65 70.05
N LYS A 394 -8.60 0.76 71.01
CA LYS A 394 -7.84 0.60 72.27
C LYS A 394 -6.60 -0.29 72.13
N ARG A 395 -6.51 -1.08 71.05
CA ARG A 395 -5.40 -2.00 70.77
C ARG A 395 -4.34 -1.42 69.84
N SER A 396 -4.65 -0.30 69.17
CA SER A 396 -3.69 0.61 68.54
C SER A 396 -3.21 1.67 69.52
#